data_AF-A0A1Q7UDD4-F1
#
_entry.id   AF-A0A1Q7UDD4-F1
#
_cell.length_a   1.000
_cell.length_b   1.000
_cell.length_c   1.000
_cell.angle_alpha   90.00
_cell.angle_beta   90.00
_cell.angle_gamma   90.00
#
_symmetry.space_group_name_H-M   'P 1'
#
loop_
_entity.id
_entity.type
_entity.pdbx_description
1 polymer ?
#
loop_
_entity_poly.entity_id
_entity_poly.type
_entity_poly.pdbx_seq_one_letter_code
_entity_poly.pdbx_strand_id
1 'polypeptide(L)' 'MGRVRLNLANPQELLEIPGLERDEADAIVKFRAEHGPIADAGQLSRVLGRSGLPDGVLARIDFDPANGTAPEAPGA' A
#
# COMPACT_ATOMS: atom_id res chain seq x y z
N MET A 1 0.87 -16.91 4.12
CA MET A 1 0.33 -15.92 3.15
C MET A 1 1.14 -14.65 3.31
N GLY A 2 1.74 -14.14 2.23
CA GLY A 2 2.54 -12.90 2.27
C GLY A 2 1.67 -11.65 2.37
N ARG A 3 2.28 -10.53 2.74
CA ARG A 3 1.66 -9.21 2.67
C ARG A 3 1.89 -8.60 1.29
N VAL A 4 0.93 -7.83 0.80
CA VAL A 4 1.01 -7.05 -0.44
C VAL A 4 1.67 -5.72 -0.11
N ARG A 5 2.71 -5.35 -0.88
CA ARG A 5 3.43 -4.08 -0.72
C ARG A 5 2.59 -2.95 -1.29
N LEU A 6 1.85 -2.24 -0.44
CA LEU A 6 0.87 -1.22 -0.83
C LEU A 6 1.43 -0.15 -1.77
N ASN A 7 2.66 0.29 -1.50
CA ASN A 7 3.31 1.38 -2.23
C ASN A 7 3.92 0.94 -3.57
N LEU A 8 4.01 -0.37 -3.83
CA LEU A 8 4.63 -0.93 -5.04
C LEU A 8 3.67 -1.77 -5.89
N ALA A 9 2.67 -2.39 -5.26
CA ALA A 9 1.73 -3.29 -5.90
C ALA A 9 0.97 -2.58 -7.02
N ASN A 10 0.76 -3.28 -8.13
CA ASN A 10 -0.12 -2.82 -9.19
C ASN A 10 -1.61 -3.00 -8.78
N PRO A 11 -2.57 -2.40 -9.52
CA PRO A 11 -3.99 -2.50 -9.17
C PRO A 11 -4.50 -3.94 -9.02
N GLN A 12 -4.01 -4.89 -9.81
CA GLN A 12 -4.44 -6.29 -9.74
C GLN A 12 -3.92 -6.98 -8.46
N GLU A 13 -2.68 -6.70 -8.06
CA GLU A 13 -2.11 -7.20 -6.79
C GLU A 13 -2.82 -6.60 -5.57
N LEU A 14 -3.23 -5.33 -5.63
CA LEU A 14 -4.04 -4.71 -4.58
C LEU A 14 -5.39 -5.41 -4.42
N LEU A 15 -6.00 -5.84 -5.52
CA LEU A 15 -7.25 -6.60 -5.52
C LEU A 15 -7.13 -8.03 -4.97
N GLU A 16 -5.91 -8.54 -4.75
CA GLU A 16 -5.71 -9.81 -4.03
C GLU A 16 -5.93 -9.66 -2.52
N ILE A 17 -6.02 -8.43 -2.01
CA ILE A 17 -6.33 -8.14 -0.61
C ILE A 17 -7.85 -8.31 -0.38
N PRO A 18 -8.29 -9.29 0.41
CA PRO A 18 -9.71 -9.49 0.67
C PRO A 18 -10.31 -8.27 1.39
N GLY A 19 -11.38 -7.71 0.84
CA GLY A 19 -12.04 -6.50 1.37
C GLY A 19 -11.56 -5.18 0.74
N LEU A 20 -10.72 -5.26 -0.29
CA LEU A 20 -10.39 -4.13 -1.16
C LEU A 20 -11.16 -4.22 -2.49
N GLU A 21 -11.75 -3.11 -2.92
CA GLU A 21 -12.48 -3.02 -4.20
C GLU A 21 -11.67 -2.27 -5.27
N ARG A 22 -12.17 -2.28 -6.52
CA ARG A 22 -11.46 -1.67 -7.67
C ARG A 22 -11.26 -0.18 -7.52
N ASP A 23 -12.29 0.56 -7.12
CA ASP A 23 -12.20 2.01 -6.87
C ASP A 23 -11.19 2.35 -5.76
N GLU A 24 -11.04 1.48 -4.77
CA GLU A 24 -10.07 1.64 -3.70
C GLU A 24 -8.63 1.42 -4.17
N ALA A 25 -8.42 0.39 -4.99
CA ALA A 25 -7.13 0.14 -5.63
C ALA A 25 -6.71 1.33 -6.51
N ASP A 26 -7.65 1.89 -7.28
CA ASP A 26 -7.40 3.09 -8.09
C ASP A 26 -7.06 4.30 -7.22
N ALA A 27 -7.83 4.55 -6.15
CA ALA A 27 -7.58 5.63 -5.20
C ALA A 27 -6.18 5.53 -4.56
N ILE A 28 -5.73 4.33 -4.19
CA ILE A 28 -4.38 4.08 -3.66
C ILE A 28 -3.31 4.45 -4.69
N VAL A 29 -3.45 3.97 -5.93
CA VAL A 29 -2.47 4.20 -7.00
C VAL A 29 -2.40 5.67 -7.36
N LYS A 30 -3.56 6.33 -7.47
CA LYS A 30 -3.67 7.76 -7.71
C LYS A 30 -3.02 8.56 -6.58
N PHE A 31 -3.39 8.26 -5.33
CA PHE A 31 -2.84 8.97 -4.17
C PHE A 31 -1.32 8.89 -4.13
N ARG A 32 -0.73 7.69 -4.28
CA ARG A 32 0.72 7.55 -4.19
C ARG A 32 1.47 8.20 -5.35
N ALA A 33 0.84 8.33 -6.51
CA ALA A 33 1.39 9.05 -7.65
C ALA A 33 1.39 10.58 -7.45
N GLU A 34 0.35 11.11 -6.80
CA GLU A 34 0.19 12.56 -6.59
C GLU A 34 0.83 13.08 -5.30
N HIS A 35 0.88 12.25 -4.25
CA HIS A 35 1.25 12.66 -2.88
C HIS A 35 2.44 11.90 -2.30
N GLY A 36 2.94 10.87 -2.98
CA GLY A 36 3.98 9.99 -2.45
C GLY A 36 3.43 8.83 -1.60
N PRO A 37 4.30 8.01 -1.00
CA PRO A 37 3.90 6.73 -0.40
C PRO A 37 2.89 6.90 0.74
N ILE A 38 2.01 5.91 0.87
CA ILE A 38 1.09 5.78 2.00
C ILE A 38 1.88 5.24 3.19
N ALA A 39 1.97 6.02 4.26
CA ALA A 39 2.82 5.77 5.42
C ALA A 39 2.22 4.74 6.39
N ASP A 40 0.91 4.74 6.56
CA ASP A 40 0.24 3.96 7.60
C ASP A 40 -1.26 3.75 7.34
N ALA A 41 -1.86 2.90 8.18
CA ALA A 41 -3.27 2.54 8.13
C ALA A 41 -4.22 3.74 8.28
N GLY A 42 -3.84 4.76 9.06
CA GLY A 42 -4.66 5.95 9.26
C GLY A 42 -4.73 6.79 7.99
N GLN A 43 -3.60 6.95 7.30
CA GLN A 43 -3.57 7.61 6.01
C GLN A 43 -4.34 6.80 4.96
N LEU A 44 -4.17 5.47 4.90
CA LEU A 44 -4.92 4.62 3.99
C LEU A 44 -6.43 4.74 4.21
N SER A 45 -6.90 4.74 5.46
CA SER A 45 -8.33 4.91 5.77
C SER A 45 -8.87 6.25 5.22
N ARG A 46 -8.09 7.33 5.31
CA ARG A 46 -8.47 8.64 4.75
C ARG A 46 -8.50 8.63 3.23
N VAL A 47 -7.53 8.01 2.57
CA VAL A 47 -7.49 7.85 1.11
C VAL A 47 -8.74 7.10 0.62
N LEU A 48 -9.16 6.08 1.36
CA LEU A 48 -10.32 5.25 1.04
C LEU A 48 -11.66 5.83 1.52
N GLY A 49 -11.66 7.00 2.18
CA GLY A 49 -12.88 7.59 2.74
C GLY A 49 -13.54 6.76 3.84
N ARG A 50 -12.78 5.87 4.49
CA ARG A 50 -13.26 4.98 5.56
C ARG A 50 -12.97 5.59 6.94
N SER A 51 -13.84 5.27 7.91
CA SER A 51 -13.62 5.61 9.33
C SER A 51 -12.51 4.76 9.98
N GLY A 52 -12.31 3.55 9.46
CA GLY A 52 -11.24 2.63 9.85
C GLY A 52 -11.15 1.45 8.90
N LEU A 53 -10.05 0.70 8.97
CA LEU A 53 -9.80 -0.48 8.16
C LEU A 53 -10.04 -1.75 8.96
N PRO A 54 -10.65 -2.80 8.36
CA PRO A 54 -10.81 -4.08 9.04
C PRO A 54 -9.45 -4.76 9.24
N ASP A 55 -9.27 -5.46 10.36
CA ASP A 55 -8.02 -6.15 10.71
C ASP A 55 -7.55 -7.11 9.60
N GLY A 56 -8.48 -7.75 8.90
CA GLY A 56 -8.18 -8.65 7.79
C GLY A 56 -7.48 -7.97 6.61
N VAL A 57 -7.81 -6.71 6.33
CA VAL A 57 -7.15 -5.90 5.31
C VAL A 57 -5.77 -5.49 5.80
N LEU A 58 -5.66 -4.98 7.03
CA LEU A 58 -4.39 -4.54 7.61
C LEU A 58 -3.36 -5.67 7.72
N ALA A 59 -3.80 -6.88 8.08
CA ALA A 59 -2.93 -8.05 8.18
C ALA A 59 -2.32 -8.48 6.83
N ARG A 60 -2.89 -8.01 5.71
CA ARG A 60 -2.43 -8.31 4.34
C ARG A 60 -1.62 -7.20 3.71
N ILE A 61 -1.42 -6.08 4.39
CA ILE A 61 -0.77 -4.90 3.84
C ILE A 61 0.63 -4.72 4.44
N ASP A 62 1.56 -4.34 3.59
CA ASP A 62 2.88 -3.84 3.94
C ASP A 62 3.01 -2.38 3.44
N PHE A 63 3.26 -1.46 4.37
CA PHE A 63 3.35 -0.01 4.12
C PHE A 63 4.76 0.45 3.75
N ASP A 64 5.73 -0.46 3.61
CA ASP A 64 7.12 -0.09 3.33
C ASP A 64 7.19 0.79 2.06
N PRO A 65 7.78 2.00 2.13
CA PRO A 65 7.81 2.95 1.02
C PRO A 65 8.83 2.58 -0.07
N ALA A 66 9.35 1.34 -0.07
CA ALA A 66 10.36 0.79 -0.97
C ALA A 66 11.82 1.13 -0.66
N ASN A 67 12.14 1.78 0.47
CA ASN A 67 13.53 2.11 0.87
C ASN A 67 14.36 0.87 1.31
N GLY A 68 13.98 -0.31 0.84
CA GLY A 68 14.71 -1.57 0.99
C GLY A 68 15.22 -2.10 -0.35
N THR A 69 15.75 -1.25 -1.23
CA THR A 69 16.82 -1.73 -2.11
C THR A 69 18.10 -1.83 -1.30
N ALA A 70 18.86 -2.90 -1.55
CA ALA A 70 20.07 -3.34 -0.86
C ALA A 70 21.00 -2.21 -0.36
N PRO A 71 21.80 -2.45 0.71
CA PRO A 71 22.85 -1.50 1.09
C PRO A 71 23.63 -1.11 -0.16
N GLU A 72 23.72 0.20 -0.42
CA GLU A 72 24.57 0.75 -1.47
C GLU A 72 25.92 0.05 -1.35
N ALA A 73 26.28 -0.74 -2.36
CA ALA A 73 27.60 -1.36 -2.39
C ALA A 73 28.61 -0.21 -2.30
N PRO A 74 29.55 -0.21 -1.33
CA PRO A 74 30.53 0.85 -1.24
C PRO A 74 31.26 0.93 -2.58
N GLY A 75 31.13 2.08 -3.24
CA GLY A 75 31.81 2.37 -4.50
C GLY A 75 33.30 2.13 -4.36
N ALA A 76 33.85 1.44 -5.34
CA ALA A 76 35.25 1.02 -5.48
C ALA A 76 36.23 2.20 -5.53
#